data_AF-A0A7S0XU93-F1
#
_entry.id   AF-A0A7S0XU93-F1
#
_cell.length_a   1.000
_cell.length_b   1.000
_cell.length_c   1.000
_cell.angle_alpha   90.00
_cell.angle_beta   90.00
_cell.angle_gamma   90.00
#
_symmetry.space_group_name_H-M   'P 1'
#
loop_
_entity.id
_entity.type
_entity.pdbx_description
1 polymer ?
#
loop_
_entity_poly.entity_id
_entity_poly.type
_entity_poly.pdbx_seq_one_letter_code
_entity_poly.pdbx_strand_id
1 'polypeptide(L)'
;VQSGSFVPSLGALCLECFYGGVGVLDFLNPLASVQRLLLQQQVEKDLASRLKMYRKRDPDGVASGVCMAAVDSETGDLQGFVDVSLTLYDENSNRFDVGKGPGTKAFEGGTLRRPYLANLCVAPRHQRKGIARRLISAVEDRVVKFAREGDNNGGDASEPSSADGGGAAG
;
A
#
# COMPACT_ATOMS: atom_id res chain seq x y z
N VAL A 1 -11.13 20.89 6.68
CA VAL A 1 -10.58 19.76 5.91
C VAL A 1 -11.38 19.65 4.64
N GLN A 2 -10.85 20.12 3.49
CA GLN A 2 -11.57 19.99 2.23
C GLN A 2 -11.66 18.52 1.86
N SER A 3 -12.89 18.00 1.81
CA SER A 3 -13.21 16.63 1.41
C SER A 3 -13.16 16.44 -0.10
N GLY A 4 -12.10 16.95 -0.75
CA GLY A 4 -11.76 16.58 -2.12
C GLY A 4 -11.09 15.21 -2.09
N SER A 5 -11.44 14.32 -3.02
CA SER A 5 -10.69 13.09 -3.20
C SER A 5 -9.26 13.45 -3.62
N PHE A 6 -8.24 13.13 -2.83
CA PHE A 6 -6.83 13.30 -3.23
C PHE A 6 -6.41 12.31 -4.34
N VAL A 7 -7.24 11.32 -4.63
CA VAL A 7 -6.94 10.24 -5.59
C VAL A 7 -6.56 10.75 -6.98
N PRO A 8 -7.26 11.73 -7.60
CA PRO A 8 -6.87 12.22 -8.92
C PRO A 8 -5.48 12.87 -8.91
N SER A 9 -5.14 13.63 -7.86
CA SER A 9 -3.82 14.25 -7.73
C SER A 9 -2.71 13.21 -7.54
N LEU A 10 -2.95 12.17 -6.72
CA LEU A 10 -2.01 11.06 -6.55
C LEU A 10 -1.85 10.27 -7.85
N GLY A 11 -2.94 9.99 -8.56
CA GLY A 11 -2.92 9.26 -9.83
C GLY A 11 -2.21 10.02 -10.94
N ALA A 12 -2.46 11.32 -11.06
CA ALA A 12 -1.73 12.19 -12.00
C ALA A 12 -0.23 12.21 -11.70
N LEU A 13 0.16 12.30 -10.43
CA LEU A 13 1.56 12.25 -10.02
C LEU A 13 2.21 10.89 -10.30
N CYS A 14 1.50 9.77 -10.09
CA CYS A 14 1.98 8.45 -10.52
C CYS A 14 2.32 8.44 -12.01
N LEU A 15 1.38 8.87 -12.85
CA LEU A 15 1.61 8.89 -14.30
C LEU A 15 2.74 9.83 -14.70
N GLU A 16 2.85 10.99 -14.05
CA GLU A 16 3.97 11.92 -14.28
C GLU A 16 5.31 11.27 -13.94
N CYS A 17 5.40 10.54 -12.83
CA CYS A 17 6.64 9.85 -12.43
C CYS A 17 6.99 8.66 -13.33
N PHE A 18 6.00 7.88 -13.78
CA PHE A 18 6.23 6.66 -14.56
C PHE A 18 6.38 6.92 -16.06
N TYR A 19 5.58 7.82 -16.62
CA TYR A 19 5.49 8.07 -18.06
C TYR A 19 5.97 9.47 -18.47
N GLY A 20 6.41 10.29 -17.51
CA GLY A 20 6.75 11.69 -17.75
C GLY A 20 5.53 12.60 -17.77
N GLY A 21 5.79 13.91 -17.74
CA GLY A 21 4.77 14.95 -17.90
C GLY A 21 4.19 14.96 -19.31
N VAL A 22 3.01 15.59 -19.48
CA VAL A 22 2.40 15.78 -20.80
C VAL A 22 3.12 16.93 -21.50
N GLY A 23 3.80 16.64 -22.60
CA GLY A 23 4.41 17.65 -23.46
C GLY A 23 3.38 18.32 -24.37
N VAL A 24 3.71 19.50 -24.90
CA VAL A 24 2.85 20.21 -25.87
C VAL A 24 2.62 19.37 -27.14
N LEU A 25 3.58 18.53 -27.52
CA LEU A 25 3.46 17.64 -28.67
C LEU A 25 2.54 16.44 -28.41
N ASP A 26 2.38 16.00 -27.16
CA ASP A 26 1.48 14.89 -26.81
C ASP A 26 0.01 15.27 -27.01
N PHE A 27 -0.31 16.57 -26.84
CA PHE A 27 -1.64 17.11 -27.13
C PHE A 27 -2.03 17.01 -28.60
N LEU A 28 -1.05 17.00 -29.50
CA LEU A 28 -1.29 16.83 -30.94
C LEU A 28 -1.50 15.35 -31.32
N ASN A 29 -1.27 14.42 -30.38
CA ASN A 29 -1.51 13.00 -30.56
C ASN A 29 -2.78 12.57 -29.78
N PRO A 30 -3.96 12.53 -30.43
CA PRO A 30 -5.21 12.19 -29.77
C PRO A 30 -5.22 10.76 -29.22
N LEU A 31 -4.53 9.83 -29.89
CA LEU A 31 -4.42 8.45 -29.41
C LEU A 31 -3.63 8.38 -28.09
N ALA A 32 -2.48 9.07 -28.03
CA ALA A 32 -1.68 9.15 -26.80
C ALA A 32 -2.47 9.79 -25.65
N SER A 33 -3.25 10.84 -25.96
CA SER A 33 -4.12 11.51 -24.98
C SER A 33 -5.19 10.55 -24.41
N VAL A 34 -5.85 9.77 -25.27
CA VAL A 34 -6.84 8.76 -24.84
C VAL A 34 -6.19 7.64 -24.04
N GLN A 35 -5.04 7.12 -24.48
CA GLN A 35 -4.29 6.09 -23.76
C GLN A 35 -3.91 6.56 -22.36
N ARG A 36 -3.42 7.81 -22.23
CA ARG A 36 -3.06 8.38 -20.93
C ARG A 36 -4.27 8.55 -20.02
N LEU A 37 -5.42 8.97 -20.57
CA LEU A 37 -6.67 9.07 -19.80
C LEU A 37 -7.10 7.71 -19.26
N LEU A 38 -7.03 6.65 -20.07
CA LEU A 38 -7.37 5.29 -19.63
C LEU A 38 -6.41 4.78 -18.55
N LEU A 39 -5.12 5.03 -18.70
CA LEU A 39 -4.12 4.72 -17.67
C LEU A 39 -4.40 5.48 -16.38
N GLN A 40 -4.80 6.76 -16.48
CA GLN A 40 -5.11 7.58 -15.31
C GLN A 40 -6.31 7.02 -14.55
N GLN A 41 -7.39 6.70 -15.26
CA GLN A 41 -8.58 6.11 -14.65
C GLN A 41 -8.27 4.77 -13.96
N GLN A 42 -7.43 3.94 -14.57
CA GLN A 42 -7.01 2.67 -13.98
C GLN A 42 -6.19 2.89 -12.70
N VAL A 43 -5.19 3.76 -12.73
CA VAL A 43 -4.38 4.11 -11.55
C VAL A 43 -5.24 4.70 -10.43
N GLU A 44 -6.16 5.61 -10.76
CA GLU A 44 -7.08 6.21 -9.80
C GLU A 44 -8.00 5.17 -9.18
N LYS A 45 -8.53 4.24 -9.97
CA LYS A 45 -9.36 3.13 -9.49
C LYS A 45 -8.59 2.23 -8.51
N ASP A 46 -7.35 1.89 -8.84
CA ASP A 46 -6.50 1.03 -8.01
C ASP A 46 -6.09 1.73 -6.70
N LEU A 47 -5.76 3.03 -6.76
CA LEU A 47 -5.50 3.86 -5.58
C LEU A 47 -6.76 3.99 -4.71
N ALA A 48 -7.91 4.32 -5.30
CA ALA A 48 -9.16 4.45 -4.55
C ALA A 48 -9.54 3.14 -3.85
N SER A 49 -9.38 2.01 -4.53
CA SER A 49 -9.63 0.68 -3.96
C SER A 49 -8.74 0.41 -2.74
N ARG A 50 -7.43 0.64 -2.85
CA ARG A 50 -6.48 0.45 -1.75
C ARG A 50 -6.74 1.40 -0.58
N LEU A 51 -6.92 2.69 -0.84
CA LEU A 51 -7.20 3.67 0.21
C LEU A 51 -8.52 3.36 0.93
N LYS A 52 -9.51 2.82 0.23
CA LYS A 52 -10.75 2.31 0.85
C LYS A 52 -10.47 1.14 1.79
N MET A 53 -9.54 0.24 1.44
CA MET A 53 -9.13 -0.86 2.31
C MET A 53 -8.36 -0.35 3.54
N TYR A 54 -7.46 0.62 3.40
CA TYR A 54 -6.71 1.16 4.54
C TYR A 54 -7.57 1.86 5.58
N ARG A 55 -8.71 2.42 5.14
CA ARG A 55 -9.70 3.01 6.05
C ARG A 55 -10.49 1.96 6.83
N LYS A 56 -10.60 0.74 6.30
CA LYS A 56 -11.23 -0.38 7.01
C LYS A 56 -10.17 -0.99 7.92
N ARG A 57 -10.47 -1.07 9.22
CA ARG A 57 -9.72 -1.96 10.10
C ARG A 57 -10.14 -3.40 9.78
N ASP A 58 -9.17 -4.31 9.78
CA ASP A 58 -9.46 -5.75 9.87
C ASP A 58 -10.34 -5.98 11.13
N PRO A 59 -11.23 -6.98 11.20
CA PRO A 59 -11.88 -7.42 12.44
C PRO A 59 -10.98 -7.42 13.69
N ASP A 60 -9.69 -7.69 13.51
CA ASP A 60 -8.69 -7.73 14.57
C ASP A 60 -8.10 -6.34 14.90
N GLY A 61 -8.67 -5.27 14.34
CA GLY A 61 -8.29 -3.87 14.60
C GLY A 61 -7.05 -3.36 13.84
N VAL A 62 -6.40 -4.23 13.06
CA VAL A 62 -5.13 -3.98 12.37
C VAL A 62 -5.35 -3.15 11.09
N ALA A 63 -4.48 -2.16 10.86
CA ALA A 63 -4.47 -1.38 9.62
C ALA A 63 -3.88 -2.20 8.46
N SER A 64 -4.56 -2.23 7.31
CA SER A 64 -4.12 -2.96 6.12
C SER A 64 -3.07 -2.21 5.28
N GLY A 65 -2.74 -0.98 5.66
CA GLY A 65 -1.74 -0.16 5.01
C GLY A 65 -1.85 1.32 5.38
N VAL A 66 -1.01 2.14 4.76
CA VAL A 66 -0.92 3.58 4.99
C VAL A 66 -0.49 4.28 3.70
N CYS A 67 -1.08 5.45 3.45
CA CYS A 67 -0.66 6.36 2.40
C CYS A 67 -0.38 7.73 3.02
N MET A 68 0.77 8.32 2.68
CA MET A 68 1.20 9.64 3.17
C MET A 68 1.63 10.51 1.99
N ALA A 69 1.26 11.79 2.03
CA ALA A 69 1.61 12.77 1.01
C ALA A 69 2.48 13.87 1.62
N ALA A 70 3.48 14.31 0.86
CA ALA A 70 4.25 15.52 1.11
C ALA A 70 3.58 16.66 0.34
N VAL A 71 3.07 17.63 1.09
CA VAL A 71 2.36 18.80 0.56
C VAL A 71 3.11 20.05 0.98
N ASP A 72 3.29 20.97 0.04
CA ASP A 72 3.83 22.29 0.32
C ASP A 72 2.87 23.07 1.22
N SER A 73 3.34 23.56 2.36
CA SER A 73 2.48 24.19 3.37
C SER A 73 1.91 25.54 2.94
N GLU A 74 2.59 26.24 2.03
CA GLU A 74 2.19 27.58 1.57
C GLU A 74 1.25 27.50 0.37
N THR A 75 1.61 26.66 -0.61
CA THR A 75 0.91 26.56 -1.89
C THR A 75 -0.12 25.42 -1.94
N GLY A 76 -0.02 24.45 -1.03
CA GLY A 76 -0.80 23.22 -1.09
C GLY A 76 -0.36 22.27 -2.21
N ASP A 77 0.76 22.52 -2.88
CA ASP A 77 1.26 21.71 -3.98
C ASP A 77 1.64 20.30 -3.50
N LEU A 78 1.17 19.27 -4.20
CA LEU A 78 1.55 17.89 -3.93
C LEU A 78 2.95 17.63 -4.47
N GLN A 79 3.92 17.44 -3.57
CA GLN A 79 5.32 17.27 -3.93
C GLN A 79 5.73 15.81 -4.10
N GLY A 80 5.05 14.91 -3.40
CA GLY A 80 5.32 13.48 -3.42
C GLY A 80 4.35 12.69 -2.57
N PHE A 81 4.30 11.39 -2.73
CA PHE A 81 3.57 10.52 -1.83
C PHE A 81 4.18 9.12 -1.75
N VAL A 82 3.83 8.42 -0.69
CA VAL A 82 4.21 7.04 -0.42
C VAL A 82 2.97 6.24 -0.06
N ASP A 83 2.91 5.03 -0.57
CA ASP A 83 1.81 4.10 -0.38
C ASP A 83 2.37 2.73 0.01
N VAL A 84 2.05 2.27 1.21
CA VAL A 84 2.54 1.01 1.79
C VAL A 84 1.36 0.16 2.24
N SER A 85 1.29 -1.09 1.80
CA SER A 85 0.32 -2.08 2.27
C SER A 85 0.95 -3.15 3.12
N LEU A 86 0.13 -3.83 3.95
CA LEU A 86 0.43 -5.19 4.39
C LEU A 86 -0.01 -6.17 3.30
N THR A 87 0.96 -6.81 2.67
CA THR A 87 0.75 -7.76 1.57
C THR A 87 1.23 -9.14 1.98
N LEU A 88 0.60 -10.18 1.45
CA LEU A 88 1.05 -11.56 1.66
C LEU A 88 2.44 -11.77 1.05
N TYR A 89 3.29 -12.43 1.82
CA TYR A 89 4.66 -12.76 1.50
C TYR A 89 4.86 -14.26 1.70
N ASP A 90 5.18 -14.97 0.63
CA ASP A 90 5.53 -16.38 0.67
C ASP A 90 7.03 -16.52 0.94
N GLU A 91 7.37 -17.10 2.10
CA GLU A 91 8.76 -17.27 2.52
C GLU A 91 9.48 -18.35 1.71
N ASN A 92 8.76 -19.36 1.20
CA ASN A 92 9.36 -20.45 0.43
C ASN A 92 9.80 -19.97 -0.95
N SER A 93 8.99 -19.12 -1.59
CA SER A 93 9.31 -18.55 -2.90
C SER A 93 9.97 -17.17 -2.83
N ASN A 94 10.10 -16.58 -1.63
CA ASN A 94 10.67 -15.26 -1.37
C ASN A 94 10.01 -14.16 -2.23
N ARG A 95 8.66 -14.17 -2.29
CA ARG A 95 7.86 -13.31 -3.18
C ARG A 95 6.61 -12.77 -2.50
N PHE A 96 6.19 -11.57 -2.93
CA PHE A 96 4.92 -10.99 -2.56
C PHE A 96 3.79 -11.47 -3.48
N ASP A 97 2.66 -11.87 -2.90
CA ASP A 97 1.42 -12.15 -3.63
C ASP A 97 0.58 -10.86 -3.71
N VAL A 98 0.89 -10.04 -4.71
CA VAL A 98 0.20 -8.77 -4.96
C VAL A 98 -1.19 -8.94 -5.58
N GLY A 99 -1.49 -10.11 -6.16
CA GLY A 99 -2.75 -10.38 -6.86
C GLY A 99 -3.95 -10.48 -5.92
N LYS A 100 -3.74 -10.91 -4.68
CA LYS A 100 -4.79 -10.99 -3.65
C LYS A 100 -5.14 -9.64 -3.02
N GLY A 101 -4.30 -8.63 -3.22
CA GLY A 101 -4.51 -7.30 -2.64
C GLY A 101 -4.20 -7.20 -1.14
N PRO A 102 -4.24 -5.98 -0.59
CA PRO A 102 -3.77 -5.71 0.77
C PRO A 102 -4.74 -6.22 1.84
N GLY A 103 -4.21 -6.61 3.00
CA GLY A 103 -5.02 -7.06 4.14
C GLY A 103 -5.65 -8.45 4.00
N THR A 104 -5.26 -9.24 2.99
CA THR A 104 -5.70 -10.64 2.89
C THR A 104 -5.14 -11.44 4.08
N LYS A 105 -5.96 -12.31 4.69
CA LYS A 105 -5.53 -13.17 5.81
C LYS A 105 -4.37 -14.06 5.39
N ALA A 106 -3.37 -14.18 6.26
CA ALA A 106 -2.32 -15.18 6.09
C ALA A 106 -2.97 -16.57 6.12
N PHE A 107 -2.58 -17.43 5.19
CA PHE A 107 -3.04 -18.82 5.15
C PHE A 107 -2.05 -19.68 5.95
N GLU A 108 -2.54 -20.77 6.53
CA GLU A 108 -1.68 -21.80 7.11
C GLU A 108 -0.69 -22.31 6.04
N GLY A 109 0.61 -22.30 6.36
CA GLY A 109 1.68 -22.80 5.48
C GLY A 109 2.62 -21.72 4.92
N GLY A 110 3.49 -21.15 5.76
CA GLY A 110 4.66 -20.38 5.33
C GLY A 110 4.38 -19.03 4.65
N THR A 111 3.14 -18.53 4.72
CA THR A 111 2.77 -17.22 4.19
C THR A 111 2.60 -16.23 5.35
N LEU A 112 3.31 -15.11 5.31
CA LEU A 112 3.24 -14.05 6.32
C LEU A 112 2.70 -12.75 5.70
N ARG A 113 2.25 -11.81 6.52
CA ARG A 113 1.97 -10.44 6.06
C ARG A 113 3.23 -9.61 6.24
N ARG A 114 3.73 -8.98 5.18
CA ARG A 114 4.86 -8.05 5.25
C ARG A 114 4.53 -6.71 4.62
N PRO A 115 5.13 -5.61 5.11
CA PRO A 115 5.01 -4.31 4.46
C PRO A 115 5.53 -4.35 3.02
N TYR A 116 4.74 -3.81 2.11
CA TYR A 116 5.03 -3.73 0.69
C TYR A 116 4.88 -2.28 0.22
N LEU A 117 5.97 -1.70 -0.27
CA LEU A 117 5.99 -0.35 -0.83
C LEU A 117 5.35 -0.37 -2.21
N ALA A 118 4.08 -0.02 -2.28
CA ALA A 118 3.28 -0.14 -3.49
C ALA A 118 3.42 1.07 -4.42
N ASN A 119 3.61 2.28 -3.87
CA ASN A 119 4.03 3.45 -4.65
C ASN A 119 4.99 4.32 -3.85
N LEU A 120 5.96 4.92 -4.55
CA LEU A 120 6.77 6.02 -4.06
C LEU A 120 7.00 6.98 -5.22
N CYS A 121 6.31 8.12 -5.19
CA CYS A 121 6.34 9.11 -6.27
C CYS A 121 6.80 10.45 -5.73
N VAL A 122 7.68 11.13 -6.48
CA VAL A 122 8.11 12.50 -6.20
C VAL A 122 8.00 13.28 -7.50
N ALA A 123 7.28 14.40 -7.44
CA ALA A 123 7.07 15.24 -8.62
C ALA A 123 8.43 15.63 -9.23
N PRO A 124 8.62 15.51 -10.55
CA PRO A 124 9.89 15.80 -11.22
C PRO A 124 10.52 17.14 -10.81
N ARG A 125 9.69 18.20 -10.71
CA ARG A 125 10.08 19.55 -10.27
C ARG A 125 10.62 19.64 -8.84
N HIS A 126 10.40 18.61 -8.03
CA HIS A 126 10.80 18.54 -6.61
C HIS A 126 11.81 17.43 -6.32
N GLN A 127 12.31 16.74 -7.35
CA GLN A 127 13.37 15.74 -7.19
C GLN A 127 14.66 16.34 -6.63
N ARG A 128 15.52 15.49 -6.07
CA ARG A 128 16.80 15.87 -5.43
C ARG A 128 16.67 16.78 -4.20
N LYS A 129 15.45 16.99 -3.67
CA LYS A 129 15.17 17.72 -2.42
C LYS A 129 15.01 16.81 -1.19
N GLY A 130 15.35 15.52 -1.30
CA GLY A 130 15.23 14.55 -0.20
C GLY A 130 13.80 14.17 0.20
N ILE A 131 12.78 14.49 -0.62
CA ILE A 131 11.36 14.22 -0.32
C ILE A 131 11.10 12.72 -0.15
N ALA A 132 11.59 11.89 -1.07
CA ALA A 132 11.43 10.43 -0.99
C ALA A 132 11.95 9.87 0.35
N ARG A 133 13.14 10.30 0.76
CA ARG A 133 13.74 9.89 2.04
C ARG A 133 12.86 10.27 3.23
N ARG A 134 12.36 11.52 3.25
CA ARG A 134 11.47 12.01 4.32
C ARG A 134 10.14 11.24 4.37
N LEU A 135 9.56 10.93 3.21
CA LEU A 135 8.34 10.13 3.12
C LEU A 135 8.56 8.71 3.65
N ILE A 136 9.68 8.07 3.30
CA ILE A 136 10.02 6.73 3.80
C ILE A 136 10.22 6.76 5.33
N SER A 137 11.01 7.69 5.86
CA SER A 137 11.18 7.79 7.31
C SER A 137 9.85 8.04 8.04
N ALA A 138 8.97 8.88 7.48
CA ALA A 138 7.65 9.13 8.07
C ALA A 138 6.73 7.90 8.02
N VAL A 139 6.86 7.05 7.01
CA VAL A 139 6.02 5.86 6.85
C VAL A 139 6.54 4.68 7.67
N GLU A 140 7.86 4.54 7.82
CA GLU A 140 8.50 3.49 8.62
C GLU A 140 7.96 3.46 10.06
N ASP A 141 7.87 4.63 10.71
CA ASP A 141 7.33 4.76 12.07
C ASP A 141 5.89 4.22 12.17
N ARG A 142 5.07 4.44 11.14
CA ARG A 142 3.69 3.95 11.10
C ARG A 142 3.63 2.47 10.79
N VAL A 143 4.43 2.01 9.84
CA VAL A 143 4.48 0.62 9.38
C VAL A 143 4.92 -0.33 10.48
N VAL A 144 5.97 0.04 11.23
CA VAL A 144 6.44 -0.75 12.38
C VAL A 144 5.34 -0.95 13.41
N LYS A 145 4.51 0.08 13.64
CA LYS A 145 3.42 0.02 14.61
C LYS A 145 2.36 -1.01 14.23
N PHE A 146 1.85 -0.99 13.01
CA PHE A 146 0.77 -1.91 12.61
C PHE A 146 1.26 -3.28 12.14
N ALA A 147 2.53 -3.43 11.72
CA ALA A 147 3.11 -4.74 11.44
C ALA A 147 3.17 -5.61 12.71
N ARG A 148 3.57 -5.01 13.84
CA ARG A 148 3.58 -5.69 15.16
C ARG A 148 2.18 -6.06 15.65
N GLU A 149 1.19 -5.21 15.40
CA GLU A 149 -0.21 -5.50 15.70
C GLU A 149 -0.76 -6.65 14.83
N GLY A 150 -0.26 -6.80 13.59
CA GLY A 150 -0.61 -7.88 12.68
C GLY A 150 -0.05 -9.25 13.07
N ASP A 151 1.18 -9.30 13.59
CA ASP A 151 1.84 -10.55 13.99
C ASP A 151 1.26 -11.12 15.30
N ASN A 152 0.89 -10.26 16.26
CA ASN A 152 0.36 -10.69 17.56
C ASN A 152 -1.04 -11.34 17.49
N ASN A 153 -1.80 -11.11 16.42
CA ASN A 153 -3.12 -11.73 16.22
C ASN A 153 -3.06 -13.04 15.40
N GLY A 154 -1.89 -13.40 14.86
CA GLY A 154 -1.66 -14.69 14.20
C GLY A 154 -1.18 -15.81 15.15
N GLY A 155 -1.11 -15.52 16.46
CA GLY A 155 -0.47 -16.35 17.47
C GLY A 155 -1.39 -16.86 18.57
N ASP A 156 -2.70 -17.04 18.32
CA ASP A 156 -3.51 -17.86 19.22
C ASP A 156 -3.31 -19.33 18.83
N ALA A 157 -2.19 -19.85 19.33
CA ALA A 157 -1.82 -21.24 19.28
C ALA A 157 -2.94 -22.08 19.90
N SER A 158 -3.55 -22.94 19.10
CA SER A 158 -4.26 -24.10 19.61
C SER A 158 -3.31 -24.88 20.51
N GLU A 159 -3.55 -24.79 21.83
CA GLU A 159 -2.92 -25.65 22.82
C GLU A 159 -3.10 -27.12 22.39
N PRO A 160 -2.03 -27.93 22.35
CA PRO A 160 -2.21 -29.36 22.26
C PRO A 160 -2.86 -29.82 23.57
N SER A 161 -4.16 -30.08 23.50
CA SER A 161 -4.91 -30.85 24.49
C SER A 161 -4.16 -32.15 24.78
N SER A 162 -3.39 -32.16 25.86
CA SER A 162 -2.86 -33.37 26.47
C SER A 162 -4.02 -34.16 27.06
N ALA A 163 -4.67 -34.98 26.21
CA ALA A 163 -5.55 -36.03 26.66
C ALA A 163 -4.67 -37.20 27.12
N ASP A 164 -4.35 -37.15 28.40
CA ASP A 164 -3.84 -38.26 29.19
C ASP A 164 -5.02 -39.18 29.58
N GLY A 165 -4.78 -40.49 29.62
CA GLY A 165 -5.73 -41.54 30.03
C GLY A 165 -5.96 -42.58 28.92
N GLY A 166 -5.28 -43.74 28.87
CA GLY A 166 -4.94 -44.62 29.98
C GLY A 166 -6.14 -45.51 30.32
N GLY A 167 -6.11 -46.79 29.92
CA GLY A 167 -7.10 -47.76 30.38
C GLY A 167 -7.24 -49.02 29.54
N ALA A 168 -6.36 -49.98 29.77
CA ALA A 168 -6.52 -51.37 29.34
C ALA A 168 -7.68 -52.06 30.08
N ALA A 169 -8.44 -52.88 29.36
CA ALA A 169 -9.20 -54.02 29.88
C ALA A 169 -9.05 -55.11 28.81
N GLY A 170 -8.66 -56.35 29.10
CA GLY A 170 -9.01 -57.17 30.25
C GLY A 170 -9.90 -58.27 29.72
#